data_AF-A0A7S1CCS1-F1
#
_entry.id   AF-A0A7S1CCS1-F1
#
_cell.length_a   1.000
_cell.length_b   1.000
_cell.length_c   1.000
_cell.angle_alpha   90.00
_cell.angle_beta   90.00
_cell.angle_gamma   90.00
#
_symmetry.space_group_name_H-M   'P 1'
#
loop_
_entity.id
_entity.type
_entity.pdbx_description
1 polymer ?
#
loop_
_entity_poly.entity_id
_entity_poly.type
_entity_poly.pdbx_seq_one_letter_code
_entity_poly.pdbx_strand_id
1 'polypeptide(L)'
;AREIVTDLSPSLQTIVLSHRQLCDLEMLLYGAFSPLEGFMTEAQYKSVVDDMELPGGLVWPMPITLDLDTEVADNVDIGDQLALRDQYHNLIAILSVSDKWTPDKHHEAENVFKTNDRSHPAVDYLFNQAGDVYVGGKVEGVQLPAHYDFNELRFTPAQARAEFDKMGWRRIVAFQTRNPMHRAHIELTRLAARQIQGHPFINPIVGMTKPGDVDYS
;
A
#
# COMPACT_ATOMS: atom_id res chain seq x y z
N ALA A 1 -14.72 17.69 -10.02
CA ALA A 1 -13.80 17.26 -8.95
C ALA A 1 -12.39 17.10 -9.50
N ARG A 2 -12.10 16.08 -10.34
CA ARG A 2 -10.75 15.86 -10.93
C ARG A 2 -10.11 17.08 -11.61
N GLU A 3 -10.82 17.82 -12.47
CA GLU A 3 -10.26 19.01 -13.13
C GLU A 3 -9.89 20.13 -12.13
N ILE A 4 -10.73 20.35 -11.11
CA ILE A 4 -10.50 21.35 -10.06
C ILE A 4 -9.28 20.99 -9.20
N VAL A 5 -9.12 19.70 -8.89
CA VAL A 5 -8.00 19.14 -8.13
C VAL A 5 -6.68 19.31 -8.90
N THR A 6 -6.68 19.09 -10.22
CA THR A 6 -5.50 19.30 -11.07
C THR A 6 -5.11 20.77 -11.15
N ASP A 7 -6.07 21.68 -11.26
CA ASP A 7 -5.83 23.14 -11.40
C ASP A 7 -5.25 23.77 -10.12
N LEU A 8 -5.62 23.27 -8.93
CA LEU A 8 -5.10 23.77 -7.64
C LEU A 8 -3.70 23.21 -7.31
N SER A 9 -3.33 22.08 -7.91
CA SER A 9 -2.09 21.35 -7.60
C SER A 9 -0.78 22.14 -7.72
N PRO A 10 -0.60 23.12 -8.64
CA PRO A 10 0.66 23.86 -8.74
C PRO A 10 0.95 24.77 -7.54
N SER A 11 -0.09 25.15 -6.80
CA SER A 11 0.04 25.98 -5.59
C SER A 11 0.21 25.17 -4.31
N LEU A 12 0.05 23.85 -4.37
CA LEU A 12 0.16 22.98 -3.21
C LEU A 12 1.60 22.57 -2.95
N GLN A 13 1.93 22.37 -1.68
CA GLN A 13 3.18 21.72 -1.32
C GLN A 13 3.23 20.33 -1.95
N THR A 14 4.35 20.05 -2.60
CA THR A 14 4.54 18.80 -3.35
C THR A 14 5.36 17.82 -2.52
N ILE A 15 4.87 16.58 -2.45
CA ILE A 15 5.59 15.44 -1.89
C ILE A 15 5.89 14.48 -3.03
N VAL A 16 7.17 14.26 -3.31
CA VAL A 16 7.61 13.21 -4.24
C VAL A 16 7.70 11.91 -3.45
N LEU A 17 6.89 10.93 -3.83
CA LEU A 17 6.75 9.68 -3.10
C LEU A 17 7.95 8.76 -3.36
N SER A 18 8.36 8.06 -2.31
CA SER A 18 9.24 6.90 -2.45
C SER A 18 8.53 5.78 -3.23
N HIS A 19 9.30 4.82 -3.74
CA HIS A 19 8.72 3.68 -4.46
C HIS A 19 7.73 2.89 -3.57
N ARG A 20 8.05 2.71 -2.27
CA ARG A 20 7.15 2.05 -1.32
C ARG A 20 5.84 2.81 -1.14
N GLN A 21 5.93 4.12 -0.91
CA GLN A 21 4.77 4.98 -0.73
C GLN A 21 3.89 5.03 -1.98
N LEU A 22 4.49 4.98 -3.17
CA LEU A 22 3.77 4.92 -4.43
C LEU A 22 2.99 3.59 -4.57
N CYS A 23 3.58 2.45 -4.17
CA CYS A 23 2.88 1.17 -4.13
C CYS A 23 1.70 1.20 -3.13
N ASP A 24 1.91 1.76 -1.94
CA ASP A 24 0.85 1.87 -0.92
C ASP A 24 -0.28 2.81 -1.39
N LEU A 25 0.07 3.95 -2.01
CA LEU A 25 -0.88 4.85 -2.63
C LEU A 25 -1.67 4.15 -3.74
N GLU A 26 -1.01 3.37 -4.60
CA GLU A 26 -1.68 2.60 -5.65
C GLU A 26 -2.73 1.64 -5.06
N MET A 27 -2.39 0.92 -3.99
CA MET A 27 -3.31 0.00 -3.31
C MET A 27 -4.50 0.74 -2.67
N LEU A 28 -4.28 1.93 -2.11
CA LEU A 28 -5.35 2.80 -1.62
C LEU A 28 -6.28 3.23 -2.76
N LEU A 29 -5.73 3.71 -3.87
CA LEU A 29 -6.50 4.18 -5.03
C LEU A 29 -7.28 3.06 -5.73
N TYR A 30 -6.75 1.84 -5.74
CA TYR A 30 -7.46 0.65 -6.23
C TYR A 30 -8.56 0.16 -5.31
N GLY A 31 -8.61 0.60 -4.05
CA GLY A 31 -9.45 -0.01 -3.02
C GLY A 31 -9.00 -1.43 -2.65
N ALA A 32 -7.74 -1.78 -2.90
CA ALA A 32 -7.16 -3.02 -2.38
C ALA A 32 -7.03 -2.95 -0.85
N PHE A 33 -6.85 -1.73 -0.32
CA PHE A 33 -6.80 -1.46 1.11
C PHE A 33 -8.15 -1.00 1.72
N SER A 34 -9.29 -1.33 1.12
CA SER A 34 -10.59 -1.03 1.73
C SER A 34 -10.70 -1.64 3.14
N PRO A 35 -11.18 -0.87 4.16
CA PRO A 35 -11.95 0.37 4.03
C PRO A 35 -11.15 1.67 4.13
N LEU A 36 -9.81 1.64 4.08
CA LEU A 36 -9.01 2.86 4.19
C LEU A 36 -9.33 3.83 3.04
N GLU A 37 -9.52 5.11 3.40
CA GLU A 37 -9.75 6.21 2.44
C GLU A 37 -8.48 7.04 2.18
N GLY A 38 -7.35 6.63 2.75
CA GLY A 38 -6.07 7.32 2.65
C GLY A 38 -5.03 6.74 3.60
N PHE A 39 -3.94 7.48 3.81
CA PHE A 39 -2.94 7.10 4.80
C PHE A 39 -3.51 7.25 6.20
N MET A 40 -3.15 6.31 7.08
CA MET A 40 -3.73 6.21 8.42
C MET A 40 -3.56 7.49 9.22
N THR A 41 -4.61 7.85 9.97
CA THR A 41 -4.53 8.80 11.10
C THR A 41 -3.70 8.23 12.24
N GLU A 42 -3.28 9.07 13.20
CA GLU A 42 -2.51 8.62 14.37
C GLU A 42 -3.31 7.60 15.19
N ALA A 43 -4.63 7.82 15.32
CA ALA A 43 -5.52 6.92 16.04
C ALA A 43 -5.65 5.55 15.35
N GLN A 44 -5.78 5.53 14.01
CA GLN A 44 -5.80 4.29 13.24
C GLN A 44 -4.47 3.55 13.34
N TYR A 45 -3.36 4.28 13.21
CA TYR A 45 -2.01 3.74 13.35
C TYR A 45 -1.80 3.07 14.71
N LYS A 46 -2.10 3.77 15.81
CA LYS A 46 -1.95 3.22 17.17
C LYS A 46 -2.78 1.96 17.38
N SER A 47 -4.05 1.99 16.96
CA SER A 47 -4.95 0.82 17.03
C SER A 47 -4.40 -0.37 16.24
N VAL A 48 -3.82 -0.14 15.07
CA VAL A 48 -3.23 -1.20 14.24
C VAL A 48 -1.96 -1.76 14.86
N VAL A 49 -1.09 -0.90 15.39
CA VAL A 49 0.16 -1.31 16.04
C VAL A 49 -0.12 -2.08 17.33
N ASP A 50 -1.04 -1.61 18.16
CA ASP A 50 -1.30 -2.19 19.48
C ASP A 50 -2.22 -3.41 19.42
N ASP A 51 -3.26 -3.34 18.60
CA ASP A 51 -4.38 -4.30 18.65
C ASP A 51 -4.59 -5.08 17.35
N MET A 52 -3.84 -4.79 16.27
CA MET A 52 -4.03 -5.36 14.93
C MET A 52 -5.44 -5.16 14.37
N GLU A 53 -6.08 -4.05 14.72
CA GLU A 53 -7.43 -3.71 14.29
C GLU A 53 -7.52 -2.22 13.94
N LEU A 54 -8.33 -1.88 12.95
CA LEU A 54 -8.77 -0.50 12.75
C LEU A 54 -9.75 -0.11 13.86
N PRO A 55 -9.89 1.21 14.15
CA PRO A 55 -10.95 1.71 15.02
C PRO A 55 -12.31 1.16 14.56
N GLY A 56 -13.00 0.44 15.45
CA GLY A 56 -14.23 -0.29 15.14
C GLY A 56 -14.08 -1.81 15.06
N GLY A 57 -12.87 -2.33 15.25
CA GLY A 57 -12.61 -3.77 15.45
C GLY A 57 -12.41 -4.57 14.16
N LEU A 58 -12.21 -3.90 13.02
CA LEU A 58 -11.89 -4.59 11.78
C LEU A 58 -10.42 -5.00 11.79
N VAL A 59 -10.14 -6.30 11.73
CA VAL A 59 -8.77 -6.83 11.70
C VAL A 59 -7.96 -6.18 10.59
N TRP A 60 -6.83 -5.59 10.98
CA TRP A 60 -5.90 -4.91 10.10
C TRP A 60 -4.47 -4.99 10.69
N PRO A 61 -3.59 -5.84 10.15
CA PRO A 61 -2.35 -6.19 10.84
C PRO A 61 -1.15 -5.29 10.51
N MET A 62 -1.26 -4.37 9.54
CA MET A 62 -0.10 -3.64 9.00
C MET A 62 -0.39 -2.13 8.89
N PRO A 63 0.43 -1.25 9.50
CA PRO A 63 0.24 0.19 9.35
C PRO A 63 0.52 0.64 7.90
N ILE A 64 -0.37 1.49 7.36
CA ILE A 64 -0.24 2.11 6.04
C ILE A 64 -0.13 3.62 6.25
N THR A 65 1.10 4.13 6.30
CA THR A 65 1.42 5.51 6.69
C THR A 65 2.19 6.22 5.58
N LEU A 66 2.08 7.55 5.54
CA LEU A 66 2.94 8.40 4.73
C LEU A 66 4.02 8.99 5.64
N ASP A 67 5.25 8.51 5.49
CA ASP A 67 6.41 8.98 6.22
C ASP A 67 7.14 10.11 5.49
N LEU A 68 7.52 11.16 6.22
CA LEU A 68 8.25 12.32 5.73
C LEU A 68 9.48 12.58 6.59
N ASP A 69 10.54 13.05 5.95
CA ASP A 69 11.69 13.61 6.67
C ASP A 69 11.26 14.86 7.43
N THR A 70 11.88 15.09 8.59
CA THR A 70 11.57 16.22 9.48
C THR A 70 11.59 17.55 8.74
N GLU A 71 12.58 17.79 7.87
CA GLU A 71 12.70 19.03 7.09
C GLU A 71 11.50 19.28 6.16
N VAL A 72 10.91 18.22 5.61
CA VAL A 72 9.71 18.31 4.76
C VAL A 72 8.47 18.50 5.64
N ALA A 73 8.37 17.73 6.72
CA ALA A 73 7.23 17.74 7.64
C ALA A 73 7.09 19.04 8.46
N ASP A 74 8.19 19.78 8.65
CA ASP A 74 8.18 21.11 9.28
C ASP A 74 7.40 22.14 8.46
N ASN A 75 7.24 21.90 7.15
CA ASN A 75 6.50 22.78 6.25
C ASN A 75 5.06 22.31 5.99
N VAL A 76 4.64 21.19 6.58
CA VAL A 76 3.29 20.61 6.42
C VAL A 76 2.48 20.85 7.68
N ASP A 77 1.32 21.47 7.60
CA ASP A 77 0.42 21.66 8.73
C ASP A 77 -0.88 20.85 8.60
N ILE A 78 -1.53 20.61 9.75
CA ILE A 78 -2.85 19.98 9.77
C ILE A 78 -3.86 20.93 9.08
N GLY A 79 -4.64 20.38 8.16
CA GLY A 79 -5.55 21.14 7.30
C GLY A 79 -4.99 21.46 5.92
N ASP A 80 -3.70 21.23 5.69
CA ASP A 80 -3.09 21.40 4.36
C ASP A 80 -3.57 20.37 3.35
N GLN A 81 -3.44 20.73 2.08
CA GLN A 81 -3.55 19.80 0.97
C GLN A 81 -2.18 19.61 0.32
N LEU A 82 -1.75 18.35 0.23
CA LEU A 82 -0.45 17.99 -0.35
C LEU A 82 -0.65 17.34 -1.72
N ALA A 83 0.11 17.81 -2.71
CA ALA A 83 0.19 17.17 -4.01
C ALA A 83 1.16 15.97 -3.94
N LEU A 84 0.62 14.75 -4.03
CA LEU A 84 1.41 13.52 -4.04
C LEU A 84 1.83 13.19 -5.48
N ARG A 85 3.14 13.13 -5.72
CA ARG A 85 3.71 12.92 -7.05
C ARG A 85 4.60 11.68 -7.10
N ASP A 86 4.67 11.07 -8.28
CA ASP A 86 5.67 10.03 -8.54
C ASP A 86 7.08 10.63 -8.74
N GLN A 87 8.06 9.76 -8.92
CA GLN A 87 9.47 10.11 -9.18
C GLN A 87 9.70 10.91 -10.49
N TYR A 88 8.71 10.97 -11.37
CA TYR A 88 8.73 11.75 -12.62
C TYR A 88 7.93 13.06 -12.48
N HIS A 89 7.53 13.42 -11.26
CA HIS A 89 6.72 14.59 -10.92
C HIS A 89 5.31 14.60 -11.52
N ASN A 90 4.77 13.45 -11.94
CA ASN A 90 3.36 13.34 -12.31
C ASN A 90 2.50 13.43 -11.05
N LEU A 91 1.43 14.23 -11.09
CA LEU A 91 0.46 14.30 -10.01
C LEU A 91 -0.36 13.00 -9.96
N ILE A 92 -0.28 12.27 -8.85
CA ILE A 92 -1.00 11.01 -8.67
C ILE A 92 -2.27 11.22 -7.82
N ALA A 93 -2.13 11.92 -6.70
CA ALA A 93 -3.23 12.17 -5.79
C ALA A 93 -3.05 13.46 -4.98
N ILE A 94 -4.11 13.89 -4.30
CA ILE A 94 -4.04 14.92 -3.26
C ILE A 94 -4.33 14.29 -1.90
N LEU A 95 -3.50 14.58 -0.91
CA LEU A 95 -3.75 14.23 0.49
C LEU A 95 -4.29 15.45 1.24
N SER A 96 -5.44 15.32 1.89
CA SER A 96 -5.93 16.31 2.85
C SER A 96 -5.49 15.91 4.25
N VAL A 97 -4.54 16.66 4.83
CA VAL A 97 -3.85 16.31 6.08
C VAL A 97 -4.79 16.50 7.27
N SER A 98 -5.03 15.42 8.01
CA SER A 98 -5.77 15.47 9.28
C SER A 98 -4.86 15.31 10.49
N ASP A 99 -3.75 14.57 10.35
CA ASP A 99 -2.88 14.18 11.44
C ASP A 99 -1.42 14.32 11.03
N LYS A 100 -0.58 14.76 11.98
CA LYS A 100 0.88 14.82 11.84
C LYS A 100 1.51 14.46 13.19
N TRP A 101 2.32 13.41 13.25
CA TRP A 101 2.93 12.94 14.50
C TRP A 101 4.29 12.26 14.28
N THR A 102 5.08 12.17 15.35
CA THR A 102 6.32 11.38 15.37
C THR A 102 6.01 10.02 16.01
N PRO A 103 6.13 8.90 15.27
CA PRO A 103 5.88 7.56 15.80
C PRO A 103 7.02 7.08 16.72
N ASP A 104 6.69 6.17 17.65
CA ASP A 104 7.69 5.35 18.32
C ASP A 104 8.02 4.14 17.43
N LYS A 105 9.06 4.29 16.60
CA LYS A 105 9.51 3.24 15.66
C LYS A 105 9.97 1.96 16.38
N HIS A 106 10.41 2.02 17.64
CA HIS A 106 10.76 0.83 18.42
C HIS A 106 9.53 0.04 18.83
N HIS A 107 8.49 0.75 19.27
CA HIS A 107 7.20 0.16 19.60
C HIS A 107 6.54 -0.46 18.37
N GLU A 108 6.57 0.22 17.23
CA GLU A 108 6.10 -0.32 15.95
C GLU A 108 6.84 -1.60 15.55
N ALA A 109 8.18 -1.61 15.65
CA ALA A 109 8.97 -2.77 15.27
C ALA A 109 8.66 -4.02 16.12
N GLU A 110 8.54 -3.86 17.45
CA GLU A 110 8.19 -4.96 18.34
C GLU A 110 6.78 -5.47 18.10
N ASN A 111 5.81 -4.58 17.89
CA ASN A 111 4.43 -5.02 17.79
C ASN A 111 4.02 -5.48 16.39
N VAL A 112 4.57 -4.88 15.33
CA VAL A 112 4.24 -5.24 13.95
C VAL A 112 5.16 -6.33 13.42
N PHE A 113 6.48 -6.20 13.60
CA PHE A 113 7.47 -7.13 13.06
C PHE A 113 7.91 -8.21 14.06
N LYS A 114 7.49 -8.11 15.33
CA LYS A 114 7.85 -9.02 16.42
C LYS A 114 9.36 -9.08 16.69
N THR A 115 10.08 -8.03 16.32
CA THR A 115 11.53 -7.90 16.54
C THR A 115 12.01 -6.47 16.32
N ASN A 116 12.99 -6.04 17.11
CA ASN A 116 13.80 -4.83 16.89
C ASN A 116 15.11 -5.10 16.13
N ASP A 117 15.36 -6.33 15.66
CA ASP A 117 16.58 -6.68 14.93
C ASP A 117 16.62 -6.01 13.55
N ARG A 118 17.58 -5.10 13.36
CA ARG A 118 17.81 -4.39 12.10
C ARG A 118 18.30 -5.29 10.96
N SER A 119 18.62 -6.55 11.22
CA SER A 119 18.82 -7.55 10.15
C SER A 119 17.52 -7.92 9.44
N HIS A 120 16.37 -7.69 10.08
CA HIS A 120 15.05 -7.90 9.49
C HIS A 120 14.75 -6.79 8.47
N PRO A 121 14.47 -7.10 7.18
CA PRO A 121 14.34 -6.08 6.13
C PRO A 121 13.30 -4.98 6.41
N ALA A 122 12.19 -5.32 7.06
CA ALA A 122 11.17 -4.33 7.39
C ALA A 122 11.59 -3.40 8.55
N VAL A 123 12.38 -3.92 9.50
CA VAL A 123 12.92 -3.13 10.61
C VAL A 123 14.04 -2.23 10.09
N ASP A 124 14.91 -2.75 9.22
CA ASP A 124 15.91 -1.96 8.52
C ASP A 124 15.28 -0.78 7.79
N TYR A 125 14.24 -1.03 6.99
CA TYR A 125 13.52 0.04 6.30
C TYR A 125 12.96 1.07 7.30
N LEU A 126 12.26 0.62 8.35
CA LEU A 126 11.61 1.50 9.32
C LEU A 126 12.60 2.48 9.97
N PHE A 127 13.80 2.01 10.31
CA PHE A 127 14.79 2.83 11.02
C PHE A 127 15.76 3.59 10.11
N ASN A 128 16.05 3.08 8.91
CA ASN A 128 17.12 3.61 8.06
C ASN A 128 16.63 4.28 6.77
N GLN A 129 15.36 4.08 6.40
CA GLN A 129 14.80 4.61 5.14
C GLN A 129 13.51 5.39 5.34
N ALA A 130 12.65 4.97 6.28
CA ALA A 130 11.41 5.67 6.54
C ALA A 130 11.66 7.01 7.23
N GLY A 131 10.93 8.05 6.82
CA GLY A 131 10.93 9.36 7.45
C GLY A 131 10.51 9.30 8.93
N ASP A 132 10.83 10.36 9.68
CA ASP A 132 10.64 10.43 11.13
C ASP A 132 9.28 11.00 11.55
N VAL A 133 8.54 11.60 10.61
CA VAL A 133 7.22 12.16 10.87
C VAL A 133 6.19 11.49 9.96
N TYR A 134 5.10 11.02 10.54
CA TYR A 134 3.99 10.43 9.81
C TYR A 134 2.89 11.46 9.61
N VAL A 135 2.31 11.44 8.40
CA VAL A 135 1.20 12.29 8.00
C VAL A 135 0.02 11.40 7.60
N GLY A 136 -1.11 11.65 8.26
CA GLY A 136 -2.36 10.94 8.04
C GLY A 136 -3.40 11.83 7.36
N GLY A 137 -4.27 11.22 6.58
CA GLY A 137 -5.32 11.99 5.92
C GLY A 137 -6.01 11.27 4.77
N LYS A 138 -7.06 11.91 4.26
CA LYS A 138 -7.84 11.39 3.15
C LYS A 138 -7.15 11.63 1.82
N VAL A 139 -7.14 10.62 0.96
CA VAL A 139 -6.53 10.66 -0.37
C VAL A 139 -7.60 10.80 -1.44
N GLU A 140 -7.40 11.74 -2.36
CA GLU A 140 -8.20 11.89 -3.57
C GLU A 140 -7.35 11.61 -4.82
N GLY A 141 -7.69 10.54 -5.55
CA GLY A 141 -6.94 10.09 -6.72
C GLY A 141 -7.16 10.95 -7.97
N VAL A 142 -6.09 11.52 -8.50
CA VAL A 142 -6.08 12.22 -9.80
C VAL A 142 -5.92 11.21 -10.93
N GLN A 143 -4.90 10.35 -10.84
CA GLN A 143 -4.64 9.25 -11.75
C GLN A 143 -3.95 8.10 -11.01
N LEU A 144 -3.82 6.96 -11.68
CA LEU A 144 -3.07 5.83 -11.16
C LEU A 144 -1.60 5.96 -11.53
N PRO A 145 -0.66 5.43 -10.73
CA PRO A 145 0.73 5.30 -11.14
C PRO A 145 0.85 4.56 -12.47
N ALA A 146 1.68 5.08 -13.37
CA ALA A 146 1.93 4.45 -14.66
C ALA A 146 2.93 3.30 -14.49
N HIS A 147 2.58 2.13 -15.06
CA HIS A 147 3.49 1.01 -15.25
C HIS A 147 3.77 0.83 -16.74
N TYR A 148 4.97 0.37 -17.08
CA TYR A 148 5.40 0.19 -18.49
C TYR A 148 5.53 -1.28 -18.89
N ASP A 149 5.29 -2.18 -17.93
CA ASP A 149 5.48 -3.62 -18.01
C ASP A 149 4.16 -4.34 -17.66
N PHE A 150 3.81 -5.34 -18.47
CA PHE A 150 2.72 -6.29 -18.22
C PHE A 150 1.39 -5.66 -17.76
N ASN A 151 1.04 -4.49 -18.30
CA ASN A 151 -0.16 -3.74 -17.90
C ASN A 151 -1.46 -4.55 -18.02
N GLU A 152 -1.51 -5.48 -18.98
CA GLU A 152 -2.62 -6.41 -19.19
C GLU A 152 -2.82 -7.42 -18.05
N LEU A 153 -1.82 -7.60 -17.18
CA LEU A 153 -1.86 -8.49 -16.01
C LEU A 153 -2.13 -7.74 -14.69
N ARG A 154 -2.04 -6.40 -14.70
CA ARG A 154 -2.19 -5.55 -13.51
C ARG A 154 -3.67 -5.18 -13.28
N PHE A 155 -4.48 -6.16 -12.91
CA PHE A 155 -5.89 -5.94 -12.63
C PHE A 155 -6.12 -5.17 -11.32
N THR A 156 -6.99 -4.16 -11.35
CA THR A 156 -7.57 -3.61 -10.12
C THR A 156 -8.49 -4.65 -9.46
N PRO A 157 -8.79 -4.54 -8.14
CA PRO A 157 -9.75 -5.44 -7.49
C PRO A 157 -11.12 -5.47 -8.17
N ALA A 158 -11.58 -4.33 -8.71
CA ALA A 158 -12.83 -4.26 -9.47
C ALA A 158 -12.74 -5.00 -10.81
N GLN A 159 -11.63 -4.86 -11.53
CA GLN A 159 -11.41 -5.58 -12.79
C GLN A 159 -11.27 -7.09 -12.56
N ALA A 160 -10.51 -7.51 -11.54
CA ALA A 160 -10.37 -8.93 -11.18
C ALA A 160 -11.73 -9.56 -10.86
N ARG A 161 -12.57 -8.87 -10.05
CA ARG A 161 -13.95 -9.31 -9.77
C ARG A 161 -14.79 -9.42 -11.05
N ALA A 162 -14.69 -8.45 -11.95
CA ALA A 162 -15.40 -8.50 -13.23
C ALA A 162 -14.93 -9.68 -14.11
N GLU A 163 -13.63 -10.01 -14.12
CA GLU A 163 -13.14 -11.19 -14.82
C GLU A 163 -13.64 -12.49 -14.19
N PHE A 164 -13.67 -12.58 -12.86
CA PHE A 164 -14.26 -13.73 -12.17
C PHE A 164 -15.74 -13.92 -12.54
N ASP A 165 -16.51 -12.83 -12.58
CA ASP A 165 -17.92 -12.86 -12.98
C ASP A 165 -18.10 -13.29 -14.43
N LYS A 166 -17.29 -12.76 -15.36
CA LYS A 166 -17.29 -13.17 -16.79
C LYS A 166 -16.99 -14.66 -16.96
N MET A 167 -16.08 -15.20 -16.16
CA MET A 167 -15.74 -16.63 -16.17
C MET A 167 -16.74 -17.50 -15.40
N GLY A 168 -17.72 -16.90 -14.71
CA GLY A 168 -18.69 -17.60 -13.86
C GLY A 168 -18.09 -18.16 -12.56
N TRP A 169 -16.95 -17.63 -12.11
CA TRP A 169 -16.24 -18.10 -10.93
C TRP A 169 -16.90 -17.58 -9.66
N ARG A 170 -17.46 -18.49 -8.86
CA ARG A 170 -18.10 -18.15 -7.57
C ARG A 170 -17.24 -18.46 -6.34
N ARG A 171 -16.30 -19.41 -6.48
CA ARG A 171 -15.41 -19.87 -5.42
C ARG A 171 -14.01 -19.80 -5.95
N ILE A 172 -13.16 -19.04 -5.26
CA ILE A 172 -11.83 -18.67 -5.72
C ILE A 172 -10.87 -18.89 -4.56
N VAL A 173 -9.71 -19.48 -4.85
CA VAL A 173 -8.59 -19.54 -3.91
C VAL A 173 -7.43 -18.74 -4.49
N ALA A 174 -6.99 -17.73 -3.75
CA ALA A 174 -5.85 -16.91 -4.14
C ALA A 174 -4.55 -17.59 -3.70
N PHE A 175 -3.54 -17.60 -4.57
CA PHE A 175 -2.19 -18.03 -4.26
C PHE A 175 -1.24 -16.84 -4.42
N GLN A 176 -0.73 -16.37 -3.28
CA GLN A 176 0.25 -15.30 -3.21
C GLN A 176 1.66 -15.87 -3.38
N THR A 177 2.46 -15.28 -4.28
CA THR A 177 3.87 -15.62 -4.42
C THR A 177 4.71 -14.39 -4.75
N ARG A 178 6.00 -14.44 -4.43
CA ARG A 178 7.03 -13.52 -4.92
C ARG A 178 8.18 -14.27 -5.61
N ASN A 179 8.03 -15.60 -5.74
CA ASN A 179 9.03 -16.51 -6.27
C ASN A 179 8.48 -17.28 -7.48
N PRO A 180 9.35 -17.76 -8.38
CA PRO A 180 8.97 -18.67 -9.45
C PRO A 180 8.18 -19.88 -8.94
N MET A 181 7.14 -20.26 -9.68
CA MET A 181 6.33 -21.41 -9.33
C MET A 181 6.93 -22.72 -9.87
N HIS A 182 7.19 -23.66 -8.98
CA HIS A 182 7.59 -25.02 -9.34
C HIS A 182 6.38 -25.98 -9.29
N ARG A 183 6.57 -27.23 -9.74
CA ARG A 183 5.50 -28.25 -9.76
C ARG A 183 4.77 -28.40 -8.43
N ALA A 184 5.50 -28.32 -7.31
CA ALA A 184 4.89 -28.39 -5.97
C ALA A 184 3.85 -27.27 -5.75
N HIS A 185 4.16 -26.03 -6.13
CA HIS A 185 3.24 -24.88 -6.00
C HIS A 185 2.00 -25.04 -6.89
N ILE A 186 2.19 -25.58 -8.10
CA ILE A 186 1.09 -25.85 -9.03
C ILE A 186 0.13 -26.89 -8.44
N GLU A 187 0.67 -28.01 -7.94
CA GLU A 187 -0.15 -29.07 -7.36
C GLU A 187 -0.84 -28.61 -6.07
N LEU A 188 -0.15 -27.86 -5.19
CA LEU A 188 -0.74 -27.25 -4.00
C LEU A 188 -1.95 -26.37 -4.36
N THR A 189 -1.78 -25.45 -5.30
CA THR A 189 -2.81 -24.50 -5.71
C THR A 189 -4.01 -25.22 -6.33
N ARG A 190 -3.76 -26.24 -7.16
CA ARG A 190 -4.82 -27.08 -7.76
C ARG A 190 -5.58 -27.88 -6.71
N LEU A 191 -4.88 -28.47 -5.75
CA LEU A 191 -5.50 -29.23 -4.66
C LEU A 191 -6.41 -28.33 -3.81
N ALA A 192 -5.94 -27.13 -3.44
CA ALA A 192 -6.74 -26.16 -2.71
C ALA A 192 -8.01 -25.76 -3.49
N ALA A 193 -7.89 -25.49 -4.80
CA ALA A 193 -9.02 -25.16 -5.65
C ALA A 193 -10.04 -26.32 -5.73
N ARG A 194 -9.58 -27.57 -5.84
CA ARG A 194 -10.45 -28.75 -5.83
C ARG A 194 -11.18 -28.94 -4.50
N GLN A 195 -10.52 -28.71 -3.36
CA GLN A 195 -11.13 -28.85 -2.04
C GLN A 195 -12.31 -27.89 -1.84
N ILE A 196 -12.19 -26.66 -2.33
CA ILE A 196 -13.29 -25.69 -2.29
C ILE A 196 -14.24 -25.79 -3.49
N GLN A 197 -13.99 -26.72 -4.42
CA GLN A 197 -14.70 -26.85 -5.70
C GLN A 197 -14.79 -25.49 -6.43
N GLY A 198 -13.65 -24.81 -6.52
CA GLY A 198 -13.49 -23.48 -7.07
C GLY A 198 -12.30 -23.38 -8.01
N HIS A 199 -11.84 -22.15 -8.22
CA HIS A 199 -10.81 -21.83 -9.20
C HIS A 199 -9.57 -21.20 -8.55
N PRO A 200 -8.37 -21.49 -9.06
CA PRO A 200 -7.15 -20.86 -8.59
C PRO A 200 -7.00 -19.47 -9.19
N PHE A 201 -6.69 -18.48 -8.34
CA PHE A 201 -6.27 -17.16 -8.74
C PHE A 201 -4.80 -16.96 -8.33
N ILE A 202 -3.90 -16.93 -9.31
CA ILE A 202 -2.47 -16.74 -9.06
C ILE A 202 -2.23 -15.23 -9.00
N ASN A 203 -1.83 -14.74 -7.83
CA ASN A 203 -1.66 -13.32 -7.56
C ASN A 203 -0.20 -13.05 -7.13
N PRO A 204 0.75 -12.98 -8.07
CA PRO A 204 2.13 -12.70 -7.72
C PRO A 204 2.29 -11.23 -7.27
N ILE A 205 3.17 -10.97 -6.30
CA ILE A 205 3.60 -9.60 -6.00
C ILE A 205 4.59 -9.17 -7.09
N VAL A 206 4.30 -8.03 -7.72
CA VAL A 206 5.19 -7.29 -8.61
C VAL A 206 5.22 -5.86 -8.10
N GLY A 207 6.36 -5.45 -7.53
CA GLY A 207 6.53 -4.23 -6.75
C GLY A 207 7.77 -4.39 -5.87
N MET A 208 7.72 -3.97 -4.60
CA MET A 208 8.81 -4.23 -3.67
C MET A 208 8.76 -5.66 -3.10
N THR A 209 9.73 -6.49 -3.50
CA THR A 209 9.97 -7.83 -2.96
C THR A 209 11.19 -7.84 -2.03
N LYS A 210 11.59 -9.02 -1.54
CA LYS A 210 12.74 -9.12 -0.64
C LYS A 210 14.04 -8.93 -1.44
N PRO A 211 15.05 -8.22 -0.91
CA PRO A 211 16.37 -8.19 -1.53
C PRO A 211 16.90 -9.60 -1.83
N GLY A 212 17.26 -9.85 -3.09
CA GLY A 212 17.73 -11.15 -3.57
C GLY A 212 16.65 -12.06 -4.16
N ASP A 213 15.38 -11.65 -4.17
CA ASP A 213 14.34 -12.34 -4.95
C ASP A 213 14.62 -12.20 -6.46
N VAL A 214 14.07 -13.13 -7.25
CA VAL A 214 14.26 -13.16 -8.72
C VAL A 214 13.60 -11.94 -9.33
N ASP A 215 14.31 -11.27 -10.24
CA ASP A 215 13.79 -10.12 -10.97
C ASP A 215 12.59 -10.52 -11.85
N TYR A 216 11.58 -9.65 -11.88
CA TYR A 216 10.41 -9.81 -12.72
C TYR A 216 10.59 -9.14 -14.10
N SER A 217 11.62 -8.30 -14.26
CA SER A 217 11.92 -7.57 -15.50
C SER A 217 12.64 -8.39 -16.57
#